data_AF-A0A8X6LYI4-F1
#
_entry.id   AF-A0A8X6LYI4-F1
#
_cell.length_a   1.000
_cell.length_b   1.000
_cell.length_c   1.000
_cell.angle_alpha   90.00
_cell.angle_beta   90.00
_cell.angle_gamma   90.00
#
_symmetry.space_group_name_H-M   'P 1'
#
loop_
_entity.id
_entity.type
_entity.pdbx_description
1 polymer ?
#
loop_
_entity_poly.entity_id
_entity_poly.type
_entity_poly.pdbx_seq_one_letter_code
_entity_poly.pdbx_strand_id
1 'polypeptide(L)'
;MSNTTDIELSAIDCYKAVTVEFKYDDKLSENENMFIQAALLYTTRTGERRIRVHNLAFPTTVAMPDVYKCCEMDTTVNFFAKQALKQLLDQNPQQIKNNLISRSAKILSCYRKNCAMSSSTVQLILPDTLKLLPLYISCILKSDAISGGPDISLDDRSFAMLAVNSMDVKSTATYFYPTLIPLHDVDPDSTSIPSSIRCSIEKLSDSGAYLLENGIYMFLWIGQAINPDWLQNVLGVQSTNQIDKQKTSLPELNTPLSNRIRQIIEDIEEGRQWYMRLSIMVQGDKLEIVFRQFLVEDRGADGSPSYADFLCHLHREISKNQ
;
A
#
# COMPACT_ATOMS: atom_id res chain seq x y z
N MET A 1 -9.47 1.45 36.65
CA MET A 1 -9.35 0.16 35.95
C MET A 1 -9.28 0.48 34.47
N SER A 2 -8.24 0.03 33.77
CA SER A 2 -8.15 0.24 32.32
C SER A 2 -9.26 -0.56 31.64
N ASN A 3 -10.16 0.11 30.93
CA ASN A 3 -11.14 -0.56 30.09
C ASN A 3 -10.40 -1.33 28.99
N THR A 4 -10.63 -2.64 28.90
CA THR A 4 -10.00 -3.51 27.88
C THR A 4 -10.99 -3.97 26.82
N THR A 5 -12.27 -3.57 26.91
CA THR A 5 -13.34 -4.02 26.01
C THR A 5 -13.88 -2.92 25.12
N ASP A 6 -14.06 -1.70 25.65
CA ASP A 6 -14.65 -0.62 24.86
C ASP A 6 -13.58 0.23 24.20
N ILE A 7 -13.79 0.51 22.92
CA ILE A 7 -12.98 1.45 22.13
C ILE A 7 -13.70 2.78 22.13
N GLU A 8 -13.12 3.77 22.80
CA GLU A 8 -13.69 5.12 22.88
C GLU A 8 -13.21 5.96 21.70
N LEU A 9 -14.17 6.47 20.92
CA LEU A 9 -13.93 7.33 19.77
C LEU A 9 -14.72 8.62 19.96
N SER A 10 -14.02 9.76 20.02
CA SER A 10 -14.66 11.07 20.11
C SER A 10 -15.46 11.40 18.84
N ALA A 11 -14.95 10.99 17.69
CA ALA A 11 -15.60 11.07 16.40
C ALA A 11 -15.15 9.91 15.50
N ILE A 12 -15.98 9.56 14.53
CA ILE A 12 -15.68 8.58 13.48
C ILE A 12 -16.31 9.05 12.16
N ASP A 13 -15.58 8.89 11.07
CA ASP A 13 -16.01 9.20 9.71
C ASP A 13 -15.91 7.96 8.81
N CYS A 14 -16.30 8.08 7.54
CA CYS A 14 -16.34 6.96 6.60
C CYS A 14 -14.96 6.48 6.13
N TYR A 15 -13.88 7.19 6.44
CA TYR A 15 -12.52 6.83 6.03
C TYR A 15 -11.70 6.20 7.17
N LYS A 16 -12.13 6.35 8.42
CA LYS A 16 -11.44 5.72 9.57
C LYS A 16 -11.73 4.22 9.63
N ALA A 17 -10.67 3.43 9.81
CA ALA A 17 -10.78 2.00 10.06
C ALA A 17 -10.05 1.59 11.34
N VAL A 18 -10.71 0.74 12.14
CA VAL A 18 -10.15 0.12 13.35
C VAL A 18 -9.85 -1.35 13.05
N THR A 19 -8.62 -1.78 13.33
CA THR A 19 -8.18 -3.16 13.12
C THR A 19 -8.10 -3.87 14.48
N VAL A 20 -8.76 -5.03 14.59
CA VAL A 20 -8.88 -5.79 15.84
C VAL A 20 -8.16 -7.13 15.71
N GLU A 21 -7.28 -7.44 16.66
CA GLU A 21 -6.60 -8.72 16.77
C GLU A 21 -7.38 -9.66 17.70
N PHE A 22 -7.73 -10.85 17.21
CA PHE A 22 -8.37 -11.88 18.01
C PHE A 22 -7.37 -12.94 18.45
N LYS A 23 -7.60 -13.50 19.63
CA LYS A 23 -6.87 -14.64 20.18
C LYS A 23 -7.86 -15.70 20.62
N TYR A 24 -7.43 -16.97 20.60
CA TYR A 24 -8.22 -18.06 21.14
C TYR A 24 -8.30 -17.93 22.66
N ASP A 25 -9.52 -17.90 23.18
CA ASP A 25 -9.82 -18.05 24.61
C ASP A 25 -10.04 -19.53 24.96
N ASP A 26 -10.82 -20.23 24.12
CA ASP A 26 -11.02 -21.68 24.15
C ASP A 26 -11.04 -22.26 22.72
N LYS A 27 -11.16 -23.58 22.59
CA LYS A 27 -11.32 -24.29 21.32
C LYS A 27 -12.64 -23.93 20.67
N LEU A 28 -12.60 -23.67 19.36
CA LEU A 28 -13.81 -23.48 18.56
C LEU A 28 -14.41 -24.85 18.21
N SER A 29 -15.74 -24.97 18.31
CA SER A 29 -16.46 -26.20 17.96
C SER A 29 -16.32 -26.51 16.47
N GLU A 30 -15.97 -27.75 16.16
CA GLU A 30 -15.97 -28.25 14.78
C GLU A 30 -17.42 -28.24 14.23
N ASN A 31 -17.63 -27.63 13.07
CA ASN A 31 -18.92 -27.45 12.38
C ASN A 31 -19.83 -26.32 12.90
N GLU A 32 -19.37 -25.51 13.86
CA GLU A 32 -20.06 -24.26 14.20
C GLU A 32 -19.33 -23.07 13.60
N ASN A 33 -20.09 -22.06 13.17
CA ASN A 33 -19.49 -20.80 12.73
C ASN A 33 -19.02 -20.00 13.94
N MET A 34 -17.87 -19.36 13.80
CA MET A 34 -17.46 -18.28 14.68
C MET A 34 -18.19 -17.00 14.27
N PHE A 35 -18.78 -16.30 15.23
CA PHE A 35 -19.48 -15.04 14.98
C PHE A 35 -18.69 -13.85 15.52
N ILE A 36 -18.66 -12.77 14.74
CA ILE A 36 -18.14 -11.48 15.15
C ILE A 36 -19.27 -10.46 15.02
N GLN A 37 -19.54 -9.76 16.12
CA GLN A 37 -20.47 -8.63 16.13
C GLN A 37 -19.71 -7.37 16.55
N ALA A 38 -19.71 -6.37 15.68
CA ALA A 38 -19.24 -5.03 16.02
C ALA A 38 -20.45 -4.12 16.23
N ALA A 39 -20.57 -3.54 17.42
CA ALA A 39 -21.62 -2.60 17.77
C ALA A 39 -21.03 -1.22 18.06
N LEU A 40 -21.37 -0.23 17.24
CA LEU A 40 -20.96 1.16 17.39
C LEU A 40 -22.13 1.98 17.92
N LEU A 41 -22.05 2.39 19.18
CA LEU A 41 -22.97 3.34 19.79
C LEU A 41 -22.45 4.77 19.57
N TYR A 42 -23.25 5.63 18.93
CA TYR A 42 -22.83 7.00 18.59
C TYR A 42 -24.00 7.99 18.63
N THR A 43 -23.67 9.28 18.60
CA THR A 43 -24.65 10.37 18.49
C THR A 43 -24.54 11.00 17.11
N THR A 44 -25.65 11.14 16.40
CA THR A 44 -25.70 11.77 15.08
C THR A 44 -25.53 13.29 15.18
N ARG A 45 -25.29 13.95 14.05
CA ARG A 45 -25.27 15.43 13.95
C ARG A 45 -26.61 16.07 14.31
N THR A 46 -27.72 15.32 14.25
CA THR A 46 -29.06 15.76 14.65
C THR A 46 -29.35 15.53 16.13
N GLY A 47 -28.39 15.00 16.91
CA GLY A 47 -28.53 14.75 18.34
C GLY A 47 -29.18 13.41 18.70
N GLU A 48 -29.39 12.52 17.74
CA GLU A 48 -29.99 11.21 17.99
C GLU A 48 -28.94 10.19 18.42
N ARG A 49 -29.25 9.41 19.48
CA ARG A 49 -28.43 8.27 19.87
C ARG A 49 -28.79 7.06 19.00
N ARG A 50 -27.81 6.50 18.28
CA ARG A 50 -28.00 5.35 17.39
C ARG A 50 -26.97 4.27 17.67
N ILE A 51 -27.32 3.03 17.31
CA ILE A 51 -26.41 1.88 17.32
C ILE A 51 -26.29 1.37 15.89
N ARG A 52 -25.07 1.27 15.37
CA ARG A 52 -24.76 0.58 14.12
C ARG A 52 -24.19 -0.79 14.45
N VAL A 53 -24.73 -1.84 13.83
CA VAL A 53 -24.31 -3.23 14.10
C VAL A 53 -23.83 -3.87 12.80
N HIS A 54 -22.66 -4.51 12.85
CA HIS A 54 -22.14 -5.37 11.79
C HIS A 54 -22.00 -6.79 12.34
N ASN A 55 -22.55 -7.77 11.64
CA ASN A 55 -22.46 -9.19 11.99
C ASN A 55 -21.73 -9.92 10.88
N LEU A 56 -20.71 -10.71 11.25
CA LEU A 56 -19.97 -11.58 10.35
C LEU A 56 -19.93 -12.98 10.94
N ALA A 57 -20.04 -13.98 10.07
CA ALA A 57 -19.92 -15.39 10.43
C ALA A 57 -18.79 -16.02 9.62
N PHE A 58 -17.91 -16.75 10.28
CA PHE A 58 -16.77 -17.43 9.68
C PHE A 58 -16.88 -18.93 9.92
N PRO A 59 -16.70 -19.76 8.89
CA PRO A 59 -16.60 -21.20 9.08
C PRO A 59 -15.33 -21.54 9.87
N THR A 60 -15.42 -22.57 10.72
CA THR A 60 -14.27 -23.11 11.45
C THR A 60 -13.67 -24.30 10.69
N THR A 61 -12.36 -24.49 10.81
CA THR A 61 -11.66 -25.62 10.20
C THR A 61 -10.50 -26.08 11.07
N VAL A 62 -10.23 -27.39 11.03
CA VAL A 62 -9.02 -28.00 11.61
C VAL A 62 -7.94 -28.25 10.55
N ALA A 63 -8.30 -28.13 9.27
CA ALA A 63 -7.40 -28.37 8.16
C ALA A 63 -6.63 -27.09 7.80
N MET A 64 -5.32 -27.12 8.04
CA MET A 64 -4.41 -26.00 7.73
C MET A 64 -4.52 -25.50 6.27
N PRO A 65 -4.64 -26.37 5.23
CA PRO A 65 -4.80 -25.89 3.85
C PRO A 65 -5.99 -24.97 3.65
N ASP A 66 -7.09 -25.18 4.36
CA ASP A 66 -8.30 -24.36 4.22
C ASP A 66 -8.13 -22.99 4.87
N VAL A 67 -7.34 -22.89 5.94
CA VAL A 67 -6.93 -21.59 6.52
C VAL A 67 -6.20 -20.75 5.47
N TYR A 68 -5.22 -21.33 4.76
CA TYR A 68 -4.46 -20.61 3.73
C TYR A 68 -5.31 -20.21 2.53
N LYS A 69 -6.30 -21.02 2.12
CA LYS A 69 -7.24 -20.66 1.03
C LYS A 69 -8.14 -19.49 1.40
N CYS A 70 -8.43 -19.30 2.69
CA CYS A 70 -9.29 -18.22 3.18
C CYS A 70 -8.52 -16.95 3.59
N CYS A 71 -7.19 -16.94 3.51
CA CYS A 71 -6.41 -15.75 3.80
C CYS A 71 -6.71 -14.62 2.80
N GLU A 72 -6.85 -13.40 3.31
CA GLU A 72 -6.97 -12.20 2.51
C GLU A 72 -5.73 -11.32 2.73
N MET A 73 -5.08 -10.98 1.63
CA MET A 73 -3.71 -10.50 1.61
C MET A 73 -3.60 -9.05 2.02
N ASP A 74 -4.48 -8.18 1.54
CA ASP A 74 -4.46 -6.75 1.85
C ASP A 74 -4.82 -6.51 3.33
N THR A 75 -5.77 -7.28 3.89
CA THR A 75 -6.08 -7.25 5.34
C THR A 75 -4.89 -7.71 6.17
N THR A 76 -4.17 -8.75 5.74
CA THR A 76 -2.96 -9.22 6.44
C THR A 76 -1.89 -8.13 6.47
N VAL A 77 -1.69 -7.43 5.35
CA VAL A 77 -0.76 -6.31 5.22
C VAL A 77 -1.19 -5.13 6.10
N ASN A 78 -2.47 -4.75 6.10
CA ASN A 78 -3.02 -3.71 6.96
C ASN A 78 -2.77 -4.01 8.45
N PHE A 79 -3.04 -5.25 8.86
CA PHE A 79 -2.82 -5.70 10.22
C PHE A 79 -1.34 -5.64 10.61
N PHE A 80 -0.44 -6.17 9.79
CA PHE A 80 1.01 -6.14 10.06
C PHE A 80 1.56 -4.72 10.15
N ALA A 81 1.12 -3.83 9.27
CA ALA A 81 1.52 -2.42 9.32
C ALA A 81 1.09 -1.75 10.62
N LYS A 82 -0.19 -1.85 11.00
CA LYS A 82 -0.70 -1.23 12.24
C LYS A 82 -0.10 -1.84 13.50
N GLN A 83 0.13 -3.16 13.51
CA GLN A 83 0.78 -3.82 14.63
C GLN A 83 2.25 -3.39 14.77
N ALA A 84 2.97 -3.27 13.66
CA ALA A 84 4.35 -2.76 13.67
C ALA A 84 4.41 -1.31 14.18
N LEU A 85 3.47 -0.45 13.77
CA LEU A 85 3.35 0.93 14.28
C LEU A 85 3.09 0.99 15.78
N LYS A 86 2.20 0.14 16.28
CA LYS A 86 1.95 0.06 17.73
C LYS A 86 3.21 -0.35 18.50
N GLN A 87 3.99 -1.30 17.97
CA GLN A 87 5.24 -1.75 18.59
C GLN A 87 6.36 -0.72 18.50
N LEU A 88 6.37 0.15 17.49
CA LEU A 88 7.38 1.19 17.30
C LEU A 88 7.43 2.22 18.42
N LEU A 89 6.34 2.36 19.19
CA LEU A 89 6.30 3.25 20.35
C LEU A 89 7.19 2.75 21.50
N ASP A 90 7.40 1.43 21.59
CA ASP A 90 8.05 0.78 22.73
C ASP A 90 9.32 0.00 22.35
N GLN A 91 9.57 -0.25 21.06
CA GLN A 91 10.64 -1.14 20.59
C GLN A 91 11.50 -0.48 19.51
N ASN A 92 12.73 -0.99 19.34
CA ASN A 92 13.64 -0.50 18.32
C ASN A 92 13.12 -0.85 16.89
N PRO A 93 13.15 0.09 15.92
CA PRO A 93 12.71 -0.15 14.56
C PRO A 93 13.36 -1.37 13.88
N GLN A 94 14.64 -1.62 14.11
CA GLN A 94 15.34 -2.78 13.53
C GLN A 94 14.81 -4.10 14.09
N GLN A 95 14.45 -4.15 15.37
CA GLN A 95 13.84 -5.34 15.98
C GLN A 95 12.47 -5.63 15.34
N ILE A 96 11.67 -4.59 15.12
CA ILE A 96 10.34 -4.72 14.49
C ILE A 96 10.47 -5.20 13.05
N LYS A 97 11.41 -4.66 12.27
CA LYS A 97 11.72 -5.14 10.92
C LYS A 97 12.07 -6.63 10.93
N ASN A 98 12.97 -7.05 11.81
CA ASN A 98 13.36 -8.46 11.94
C ASN A 98 12.17 -9.35 12.36
N ASN A 99 11.30 -8.86 13.26
CA ASN A 99 10.09 -9.57 13.68
C ASN A 99 9.10 -9.78 12.52
N LEU A 100 8.90 -8.77 11.68
CA LEU A 100 8.05 -8.88 10.48
C LEU A 100 8.59 -9.92 9.49
N ILE A 101 9.90 -9.92 9.25
CA ILE A 101 10.56 -10.91 8.38
C ILE A 101 10.42 -12.31 8.96
N SER A 102 10.74 -12.48 10.25
CA SER A 102 10.66 -13.77 10.94
C SER A 102 9.23 -14.32 10.94
N ARG A 103 8.23 -13.47 11.21
CA ARG A 103 6.82 -13.87 11.19
C ARG A 103 6.37 -14.30 9.79
N SER A 104 6.77 -13.56 8.76
CA SER A 104 6.47 -13.89 7.37
C SER A 104 7.12 -15.20 6.95
N ALA A 105 8.38 -15.42 7.32
CA ALA A 105 9.08 -16.67 7.08
C ALA A 105 8.40 -17.85 7.78
N LYS A 106 7.92 -17.68 9.01
CA LYS A 106 7.18 -18.71 9.76
C LYS A 106 5.84 -19.07 9.12
N ILE A 107 5.09 -18.07 8.62
CA ILE A 107 3.83 -18.31 7.91
C ILE A 107 4.07 -19.16 6.66
N LEU A 108 5.09 -18.82 5.88
CA LEU A 108 5.41 -19.51 4.64
C LEU A 108 6.07 -20.88 4.88
N SER A 109 6.89 -21.03 5.92
CA SER A 109 7.46 -22.33 6.30
C SER A 109 6.37 -23.28 6.82
N CYS A 110 5.40 -22.78 7.58
CA CYS A 110 4.24 -23.55 8.03
C CYS A 110 3.38 -24.04 6.86
N TYR A 111 3.15 -23.19 5.84
CA TYR A 111 2.44 -23.58 4.63
C TYR A 111 3.17 -24.72 3.92
N ARG A 112 4.49 -24.57 3.73
CA ARG A 112 5.31 -25.59 3.07
C ARG A 112 5.23 -26.94 3.79
N LYS A 113 5.40 -26.94 5.12
CA LYS A 113 5.39 -28.14 5.96
C LYS A 113 4.06 -28.88 5.94
N ASN A 114 2.94 -28.15 5.95
CA ASN A 114 1.62 -28.75 6.15
C ASN A 114 0.78 -28.89 4.88
N CYS A 115 1.12 -28.14 3.81
CA CYS A 115 0.30 -28.07 2.59
C CYS A 115 1.07 -28.43 1.31
N ALA A 116 2.41 -28.36 1.31
CA ALA A 116 3.22 -28.50 0.09
C ALA A 116 4.44 -29.43 0.26
N MET A 117 4.26 -30.55 0.98
CA MET A 117 5.34 -31.46 1.35
C MET A 117 6.04 -32.14 0.16
N SER A 118 5.35 -32.31 -0.96
CA SER A 118 5.87 -33.04 -2.13
C SER A 118 6.82 -32.21 -3.02
N SER A 119 7.02 -30.92 -2.71
CA SER A 119 7.78 -30.00 -3.58
C SER A 119 9.26 -29.94 -3.20
N SER A 120 10.12 -29.79 -4.23
CA SER A 120 11.59 -29.69 -4.08
C SER A 120 11.99 -28.58 -3.12
N THR A 121 12.92 -28.85 -2.19
CA THR A 121 13.44 -27.92 -1.16
C THR A 121 14.06 -26.65 -1.73
N VAL A 122 14.50 -26.68 -2.99
CA VAL A 122 15.09 -25.54 -3.70
C VAL A 122 14.03 -24.54 -4.17
N GLN A 123 12.78 -24.97 -4.38
CA GLN A 123 11.72 -24.09 -4.87
C GLN A 123 11.08 -23.32 -3.73
N LEU A 124 10.83 -22.02 -3.90
CA LEU A 124 9.98 -21.26 -2.99
C LEU A 124 8.51 -21.50 -3.37
N ILE A 125 7.76 -22.15 -2.48
CA ILE A 125 6.33 -22.43 -2.69
C ILE A 125 5.52 -21.48 -1.81
N LEU A 126 4.62 -20.73 -2.44
CA LEU A 126 3.74 -19.76 -1.78
C LEU A 126 2.28 -20.18 -2.01
N PRO A 127 1.37 -19.95 -1.04
CA PRO A 127 -0.05 -20.10 -1.29
C PRO A 127 -0.54 -18.98 -2.21
N ASP A 128 -1.50 -19.26 -3.09
CA ASP A 128 -2.01 -18.29 -4.07
C ASP A 128 -2.53 -17.00 -3.42
N THR A 129 -3.18 -17.13 -2.26
CA THR A 129 -3.71 -16.02 -1.46
C THR A 129 -2.61 -15.12 -0.91
N LEU A 130 -1.41 -15.64 -0.58
CA LEU A 130 -0.31 -14.86 -0.01
C LEU A 130 0.88 -14.74 -0.97
N LYS A 131 0.68 -14.95 -2.28
CA LYS A 131 1.76 -14.89 -3.28
C LYS A 131 2.50 -13.55 -3.28
N LEU A 132 1.79 -12.45 -2.96
CA LEU A 132 2.33 -11.09 -2.89
C LEU A 132 2.75 -10.69 -1.47
N LEU A 133 2.58 -11.54 -0.46
CA LEU A 133 2.98 -11.22 0.91
C LEU A 133 4.47 -10.81 1.00
N PRO A 134 5.43 -11.52 0.38
CA PRO A 134 6.83 -11.08 0.42
C PRO A 134 7.05 -9.67 -0.16
N LEU A 135 6.29 -9.31 -1.20
CA LEU A 135 6.39 -7.99 -1.83
C LEU A 135 5.93 -6.90 -0.86
N TYR A 136 4.72 -7.04 -0.31
CA TYR A 136 4.19 -6.07 0.64
C TYR A 136 4.99 -5.98 1.93
N ILE A 137 5.55 -7.08 2.43
CA ILE A 137 6.47 -7.02 3.57
C ILE A 137 7.70 -6.18 3.21
N SER A 138 8.29 -6.37 2.03
CA SER A 138 9.39 -5.53 1.56
C SER A 138 8.99 -4.04 1.53
N CYS A 139 7.78 -3.72 1.04
CA CYS A 139 7.24 -2.37 1.04
C CYS A 139 7.06 -1.79 2.45
N ILE A 140 6.46 -2.54 3.38
CA ILE A 140 6.31 -2.11 4.79
C ILE A 140 7.68 -1.80 5.40
N LEU A 141 8.66 -2.66 5.16
CA LEU A 141 10.02 -2.50 5.68
C LEU A 141 10.72 -1.25 5.13
N LYS A 142 10.37 -0.79 3.92
CA LYS A 142 10.93 0.43 3.31
C LYS A 142 10.13 1.70 3.64
N SER A 143 8.87 1.55 4.06
CA SER A 143 7.97 2.68 4.26
C SER A 143 8.49 3.70 5.29
N ASP A 144 8.18 4.96 5.03
CA ASP A 144 8.51 6.09 5.91
C ASP A 144 8.00 5.90 7.34
N ALA A 145 6.78 5.37 7.46
CA ALA A 145 6.13 5.13 8.74
C ALA A 145 6.93 4.16 9.63
N ILE A 146 7.59 3.15 9.03
CA ILE A 146 8.35 2.13 9.77
C ILE A 146 9.85 2.42 9.81
N SER A 147 10.47 2.67 8.66
CA SER A 147 11.90 2.84 8.52
C SER A 147 12.41 4.16 9.07
N GLY A 148 11.72 5.27 8.78
CA GLY A 148 12.19 6.61 9.09
C GLY A 148 13.59 6.90 8.51
N GLY A 149 13.70 7.04 7.18
CA GLY A 149 14.97 7.22 6.47
C GLY A 149 15.80 8.43 6.95
N PRO A 150 17.09 8.53 6.59
CA PRO A 150 17.98 9.59 7.10
C PRO A 150 17.51 11.01 6.71
N ASP A 151 16.77 11.13 5.61
CA ASP A 151 16.32 12.41 5.06
C ASP A 151 14.88 12.79 5.46
N ILE A 152 14.17 11.95 6.23
CA ILE A 152 12.79 12.26 6.64
C ILE A 152 12.76 13.10 7.91
N SER A 153 11.90 14.12 7.93
CA SER A 153 11.66 14.89 9.14
C SER A 153 10.86 14.08 10.17
N LEU A 154 10.99 14.46 11.46
CA LEU A 154 10.20 13.85 12.53
C LEU A 154 8.69 14.08 12.33
N ASP A 155 8.32 15.23 11.77
CA ASP A 155 6.93 15.58 11.51
C ASP A 155 6.36 14.74 10.38
N ASP A 156 7.09 14.58 9.27
CA ASP A 156 6.68 13.74 8.13
C ASP A 156 6.53 12.27 8.55
N ARG A 157 7.47 11.77 9.35
CA ARG A 157 7.38 10.41 9.89
C ARG A 157 6.17 10.25 10.79
N SER A 158 5.95 11.20 11.71
CA SER A 158 4.80 11.17 12.63
C SER A 158 3.48 11.22 11.87
N PHE A 159 3.40 12.05 10.83
CA PHE A 159 2.27 12.10 9.92
C PHE A 159 2.03 10.77 9.22
N ALA A 160 3.07 10.15 8.65
CA ALA A 160 2.97 8.85 7.98
C ALA A 160 2.49 7.75 8.94
N MET A 161 2.98 7.72 10.18
CA MET A 161 2.52 6.78 11.21
C MET A 161 1.03 6.96 11.53
N LEU A 162 0.58 8.22 11.72
CA LEU A 162 -0.83 8.53 12.00
C LEU A 162 -1.74 8.19 10.81
N ALA A 163 -1.28 8.49 9.58
CA ALA A 163 -1.97 8.19 8.35
C ALA A 163 -2.26 6.69 8.25
N VAL A 164 -1.22 5.85 8.28
CA VAL A 164 -1.33 4.39 8.18
C VAL A 164 -2.16 3.79 9.31
N ASN A 165 -2.06 4.31 10.53
CA ASN A 165 -2.86 3.81 11.65
C ASN A 165 -4.38 4.00 11.42
N SER A 166 -4.77 5.04 10.68
CA SER A 166 -6.17 5.34 10.38
C SER A 166 -6.72 4.67 9.11
N MET A 167 -5.86 4.24 8.19
CA MET A 167 -6.23 3.71 6.87
C MET A 167 -7.06 2.42 6.96
N ASP A 168 -8.01 2.30 6.03
CA ASP A 168 -8.69 1.06 5.70
C ASP A 168 -7.79 0.12 4.86
N VAL A 169 -8.30 -1.08 4.57
CA VAL A 169 -7.55 -2.10 3.83
C VAL A 169 -7.14 -1.60 2.44
N LYS A 170 -8.08 -0.98 1.70
CA LYS A 170 -7.84 -0.48 0.35
C LYS A 170 -6.79 0.63 0.33
N SER A 171 -6.90 1.62 1.22
CA SER A 171 -5.94 2.73 1.27
C SER A 171 -4.55 2.25 1.70
N THR A 172 -4.49 1.26 2.60
CA THR A 172 -3.22 0.69 3.05
C THR A 172 -2.50 -0.06 1.94
N ALA A 173 -3.23 -0.80 1.10
CA ALA A 173 -2.64 -1.49 -0.05
C ALA A 173 -1.99 -0.49 -1.03
N THR A 174 -2.71 0.58 -1.41
CA THR A 174 -2.14 1.62 -2.29
C THR A 174 -0.99 2.38 -1.63
N TYR A 175 -1.06 2.65 -0.32
CA TYR A 175 0.02 3.36 0.36
C TYR A 175 1.35 2.61 0.30
N PHE A 176 1.33 1.28 0.52
CA PHE A 176 2.54 0.46 0.50
C PHE A 176 2.97 0.05 -0.91
N TYR A 177 2.02 -0.16 -1.83
CA TYR A 177 2.30 -0.43 -3.23
C TYR A 177 1.60 0.65 -4.08
N PRO A 178 2.31 1.74 -4.41
CA PRO A 178 1.74 2.84 -5.18
C PRO A 178 1.16 2.39 -6.52
N THR A 179 0.21 3.13 -7.06
CA THR A 179 -0.28 2.92 -8.42
C THR A 179 0.60 3.70 -9.38
N LEU A 180 1.25 3.03 -10.33
CA LEU A 180 2.01 3.66 -11.41
C LEU A 180 1.27 3.46 -12.73
N ILE A 181 0.85 4.54 -13.38
CA ILE A 181 -0.03 4.54 -14.55
C ILE A 181 0.68 5.23 -15.73
N PRO A 182 0.86 4.55 -16.88
CA PRO A 182 1.39 5.20 -18.08
C PRO A 182 0.35 6.16 -18.68
N LEU A 183 0.78 7.38 -18.98
CA LEU A 183 -0.06 8.44 -19.54
C LEU A 183 0.28 8.82 -21.00
N HIS A 184 1.37 8.28 -21.54
CA HIS A 184 1.87 8.64 -22.88
C HIS A 184 1.10 7.97 -24.02
N ASP A 185 0.50 6.80 -23.77
CA ASP A 185 -0.29 6.04 -24.75
C ASP A 185 -1.79 6.02 -24.43
N VAL A 186 -2.29 7.05 -23.73
CA VAL A 186 -3.70 7.13 -23.34
C VAL A 186 -4.56 7.43 -24.56
N ASP A 187 -5.56 6.58 -24.79
CA ASP A 187 -6.63 6.84 -25.75
C ASP A 187 -7.57 7.93 -25.20
N PRO A 188 -7.68 9.10 -25.87
CA PRO A 188 -8.56 10.18 -25.44
C PRO A 188 -10.05 9.81 -25.38
N ASP A 189 -10.49 8.84 -26.18
CA ASP A 189 -11.89 8.44 -26.28
C ASP A 189 -12.28 7.33 -25.28
N SER A 190 -11.30 6.71 -24.63
CA SER A 190 -11.52 5.67 -23.63
C SER A 190 -11.99 6.24 -22.30
N THR A 191 -12.92 5.56 -21.62
CA THR A 191 -13.40 5.95 -20.29
C THR A 191 -12.66 5.25 -19.14
N SER A 192 -11.96 4.15 -19.40
CA SER A 192 -11.28 3.38 -18.35
C SER A 192 -9.91 3.95 -18.00
N ILE A 193 -9.58 3.99 -16.71
CA ILE A 193 -8.21 4.30 -16.24
C ILE A 193 -7.24 3.26 -16.84
N PRO A 194 -6.08 3.68 -17.39
CA PRO A 194 -5.10 2.75 -17.93
C PRO A 194 -4.62 1.75 -16.87
N SER A 195 -4.27 0.54 -17.32
CA SER A 195 -3.77 -0.49 -16.41
C SER A 195 -2.44 -0.06 -15.76
N SER A 196 -2.34 -0.27 -14.45
CA SER A 196 -1.11 0.04 -13.72
C SER A 196 0.02 -0.90 -14.10
N ILE A 197 1.25 -0.39 -13.99
CA ILE A 197 2.49 -1.13 -14.23
C ILE A 197 3.27 -1.27 -12.91
N ARG A 198 4.25 -2.17 -12.90
CA ARG A 198 5.07 -2.42 -11.70
C ARG A 198 5.87 -1.18 -11.29
N CYS A 199 5.94 -0.94 -9.98
CA CYS A 199 6.70 0.15 -9.37
C CYS A 199 8.22 -0.11 -9.37
N SER A 200 8.81 -0.08 -10.56
CA SER A 200 10.25 -0.22 -10.79
C SER A 200 10.71 0.73 -11.89
N ILE A 201 11.93 1.25 -11.76
CA ILE A 201 12.59 2.12 -12.74
C ILE A 201 12.72 1.44 -14.11
N GLU A 202 12.82 0.11 -14.15
CA GLU A 202 12.87 -0.67 -15.39
C GLU A 202 11.59 -0.56 -16.23
N LYS A 203 10.50 -0.10 -15.62
CA LYS A 203 9.22 0.13 -16.30
C LYS A 203 9.03 1.55 -16.81
N LEU A 204 9.97 2.46 -16.53
CA LEU A 204 9.92 3.82 -17.05
C LEU A 204 10.76 3.93 -18.33
N SER A 205 10.17 4.51 -19.36
CA SER A 205 10.86 4.95 -20.57
C SER A 205 11.13 6.46 -20.50
N ASP A 206 12.30 6.87 -21.00
CA ASP A 206 12.67 8.26 -21.25
C ASP A 206 11.75 8.98 -22.25
N SER A 207 10.99 8.25 -23.06
CA SER A 207 9.99 8.78 -23.98
C SER A 207 8.56 8.80 -23.41
N GLY A 208 8.36 8.35 -22.17
CA GLY A 208 7.05 8.21 -21.56
C GLY A 208 6.70 9.30 -20.53
N ALA A 209 5.41 9.41 -20.23
CA ALA A 209 4.88 10.11 -19.06
C ALA A 209 4.14 9.11 -18.17
N TYR A 210 4.26 9.27 -16.86
CA TYR A 210 3.70 8.36 -15.87
C TYR A 210 3.14 9.12 -14.67
N LEU A 211 1.97 8.69 -14.20
CA LEU A 211 1.38 9.14 -12.95
C LEU A 211 1.66 8.12 -11.86
N LEU A 212 2.24 8.55 -10.74
CA LEU A 212 2.41 7.73 -9.55
C LEU A 212 1.60 8.32 -8.40
N GLU A 213 0.81 7.49 -7.71
CA GLU A 213 0.08 7.92 -6.52
C GLU A 213 0.08 6.83 -5.43
N ASN A 214 0.07 7.25 -4.17
CA ASN A 214 -0.01 6.35 -3.01
C ASN A 214 -1.14 6.72 -2.04
N GLY A 215 -2.10 7.53 -2.48
CA GLY A 215 -3.17 8.11 -1.65
C GLY A 215 -2.76 9.33 -0.80
N ILE A 216 -1.47 9.68 -0.70
CA ILE A 216 -0.99 10.89 0.00
C ILE A 216 -0.30 11.83 -0.98
N TYR A 217 0.63 11.29 -1.77
CA TYR A 217 1.39 12.01 -2.77
C TYR A 217 0.95 11.59 -4.17
N MET A 218 0.99 12.53 -5.10
CA MET A 218 0.78 12.27 -6.51
C MET A 218 1.90 12.94 -7.32
N PHE A 219 2.52 12.17 -8.20
CA PHE A 219 3.64 12.60 -9.02
C PHE A 219 3.31 12.41 -10.49
N LEU A 220 3.59 13.43 -11.29
CA LEU A 220 3.64 13.31 -12.75
C LEU A 220 5.11 13.32 -13.17
N TRP A 221 5.62 12.14 -13.52
CA TRP A 221 6.97 11.98 -14.05
C TRP A 221 6.95 12.04 -15.57
N ILE A 222 7.84 12.85 -16.15
CA ILE A 222 7.93 13.09 -17.58
C ILE A 222 9.35 12.76 -18.05
N GLY A 223 9.47 11.84 -19.00
CA GLY A 223 10.73 11.45 -19.59
C GLY A 223 11.38 12.57 -20.39
N GLN A 224 12.71 12.60 -20.43
CA GLN A 224 13.47 13.67 -21.09
C GLN A 224 13.23 13.71 -22.61
N ALA A 225 12.93 12.55 -23.22
CA ALA A 225 12.72 12.34 -24.65
C ALA A 225 11.22 12.19 -25.03
N ILE A 226 10.31 12.66 -24.18
CA ILE A 226 8.87 12.59 -24.46
C ILE A 226 8.50 13.33 -25.75
N ASN A 227 7.48 12.82 -26.45
CA ASN A 227 6.97 13.44 -27.66
C ASN A 227 6.53 14.91 -27.40
N PRO A 228 7.09 15.91 -28.12
CA PRO A 228 6.66 17.30 -28.01
C PRO A 228 5.16 17.53 -28.22
N ASP A 229 4.51 16.72 -29.07
CA ASP A 229 3.06 16.81 -29.28
C ASP A 229 2.28 16.47 -28.01
N TRP A 230 2.76 15.51 -27.21
CA TRP A 230 2.16 15.18 -25.92
C TRP A 230 2.31 16.36 -24.95
N LEU A 231 3.49 16.97 -24.88
CA LEU A 231 3.75 18.15 -24.03
C LEU A 231 2.86 19.33 -24.41
N GLN A 232 2.70 19.60 -25.71
CA GLN A 232 1.85 20.69 -26.17
C GLN A 232 0.38 20.40 -25.85
N ASN A 233 -0.08 19.16 -26.06
CA ASN A 233 -1.47 18.81 -25.81
C ASN A 233 -1.82 18.77 -24.31
N VAL A 234 -0.91 18.36 -23.43
CA VAL A 234 -1.19 18.14 -22.00
C VAL A 234 -0.76 19.32 -21.12
N LEU A 235 0.39 19.93 -21.43
CA LEU A 235 0.99 21.00 -20.62
C LEU A 235 1.06 22.35 -21.34
N GLY A 236 0.79 22.41 -22.65
CA GLY A 236 0.77 23.65 -23.42
C GLY A 236 2.17 24.23 -23.68
N VAL A 237 3.21 23.41 -23.53
CA VAL A 237 4.63 23.82 -23.70
C VAL A 237 5.29 23.05 -24.84
N GLN A 238 6.32 23.62 -25.44
CA GLN A 238 7.01 23.02 -26.60
C GLN A 238 8.20 22.13 -26.22
N SER A 239 8.67 22.22 -24.97
CA SER A 239 9.82 21.45 -24.51
C SER A 239 9.76 21.22 -23.00
N THR A 240 10.45 20.19 -22.51
CA THR A 240 10.53 19.85 -21.08
C THR A 240 11.15 20.97 -20.24
N ASN A 241 12.03 21.79 -20.83
CA ASN A 241 12.66 22.94 -20.16
C ASN A 241 11.68 24.09 -19.83
N GLN A 242 10.54 24.16 -20.53
CA GLN A 242 9.51 25.18 -20.32
C GLN A 242 8.46 24.75 -19.29
N ILE A 243 8.54 23.52 -18.77
CA ILE A 243 7.59 23.01 -17.78
C ILE A 243 7.75 23.80 -16.48
N ASP A 244 6.66 24.43 -16.04
CA ASP A 244 6.59 25.08 -14.74
C ASP A 244 6.35 24.04 -13.64
N LYS A 245 7.44 23.66 -12.97
CA LYS A 245 7.48 22.65 -11.91
C LYS A 245 6.90 23.14 -10.58
N GLN A 246 6.60 24.44 -10.46
CA GLN A 246 5.97 24.99 -9.25
C GLN A 246 4.45 24.77 -9.26
N LYS A 247 3.87 24.54 -10.44
CA LYS A 247 2.44 24.23 -10.57
C LYS A 247 2.12 22.86 -9.96
N THR A 248 1.01 22.84 -9.24
CA THR A 248 0.50 21.65 -8.56
C THR A 248 -0.81 21.16 -9.15
N SER A 249 -1.11 21.57 -10.38
CA SER A 249 -2.25 21.14 -11.17
C SER A 249 -1.87 21.15 -12.65
N LEU A 250 -2.58 20.36 -13.45
CA LEU A 250 -2.48 20.43 -14.90
C LEU A 250 -3.14 21.72 -15.42
N PRO A 251 -2.60 22.33 -16.49
CA PRO A 251 -3.25 23.46 -17.12
C PRO A 251 -4.57 23.04 -17.77
N GLU A 252 -5.56 23.94 -17.73
CA GLU A 252 -6.85 23.72 -18.38
C GLU A 252 -6.71 24.00 -19.88
N LEU A 253 -6.41 22.96 -20.65
CA LEU A 253 -6.31 23.03 -22.10
C LEU A 253 -7.52 22.36 -22.74
N ASN A 254 -8.03 22.96 -23.81
CA ASN A 254 -9.15 22.42 -24.59
C ASN A 254 -8.66 21.39 -25.62
N THR A 255 -7.85 20.42 -25.18
CA THR A 255 -7.41 19.29 -26.00
C THR A 255 -8.05 18.00 -25.46
N PRO A 256 -8.39 17.03 -26.34
CA PRO A 256 -8.96 15.75 -25.90
C PRO A 256 -8.05 15.04 -24.87
N LEU A 257 -6.74 15.04 -25.10
CA LEU A 257 -5.77 14.37 -24.24
C LEU A 257 -5.63 15.06 -22.87
N SER A 258 -5.60 16.40 -22.80
CA SER A 258 -5.56 17.12 -21.52
C SER A 258 -6.83 16.85 -20.70
N ASN A 259 -8.01 16.93 -21.34
CA ASN A 259 -9.27 16.61 -20.68
C ASN A 259 -9.28 15.18 -20.14
N ARG A 260 -8.79 14.22 -20.95
CA ARG A 260 -8.75 12.82 -20.53
C ARG A 260 -7.82 12.59 -19.34
N ILE A 261 -6.61 13.14 -19.36
CA ILE A 261 -5.66 12.97 -18.25
C ILE A 261 -6.17 13.66 -16.97
N ARG A 262 -6.80 14.83 -17.09
CA ARG A 262 -7.45 15.48 -15.94
C ARG A 262 -8.57 14.61 -15.35
N GLN A 263 -9.42 14.03 -16.20
CA GLN A 263 -10.45 13.08 -15.76
C GLN A 263 -9.85 11.88 -15.04
N ILE A 264 -8.75 11.30 -15.54
CA ILE A 264 -8.07 10.18 -14.86
C ILE A 264 -7.61 10.59 -13.45
N ILE A 265 -7.05 11.78 -13.29
CA ILE A 265 -6.63 12.30 -11.98
C ILE A 265 -7.84 12.48 -11.06
N GLU A 266 -8.91 13.09 -11.56
CA GLU A 266 -10.16 13.27 -10.81
C GLU A 266 -10.77 11.93 -10.37
N ASP A 267 -10.87 10.95 -11.27
CA ASP A 267 -11.39 9.60 -10.98
C ASP A 267 -10.58 8.90 -9.87
N ILE A 268 -9.25 9.10 -9.87
CA ILE A 268 -8.37 8.56 -8.83
C ILE A 268 -8.62 9.28 -7.51
N GLU A 269 -8.71 10.61 -7.52
CA GLU A 269 -8.91 11.43 -6.32
C GLU A 269 -10.26 11.16 -5.64
N GLU A 270 -11.34 10.93 -6.40
CA GLU A 270 -12.66 10.55 -5.85
C GLU A 270 -12.60 9.27 -5.01
N GLY A 271 -11.67 8.37 -5.34
CA GLY A 271 -11.46 7.11 -4.64
C GLY A 271 -10.61 7.21 -3.37
N ARG A 272 -10.13 8.41 -2.99
CA ARG A 272 -9.18 8.61 -1.89
C ARG A 272 -9.77 9.45 -0.76
N GLN A 273 -9.19 9.27 0.44
CA GLN A 273 -9.54 10.06 1.62
C GLN A 273 -9.00 11.49 1.54
N TRP A 274 -7.81 11.66 0.98
CA TRP A 274 -7.11 12.93 0.92
C TRP A 274 -6.96 13.40 -0.51
N TYR A 275 -7.10 14.71 -0.70
CA TYR A 275 -6.65 15.36 -1.92
C TYR A 275 -5.12 15.30 -1.96
N MET A 276 -4.57 14.81 -3.06
CA MET A 276 -3.13 14.61 -3.21
C MET A 276 -2.55 15.80 -3.96
N ARG A 277 -1.47 16.38 -3.43
CA ARG A 277 -0.78 17.46 -4.13
C ARG A 277 -0.02 16.87 -5.32
N LEU A 278 -0.46 17.19 -6.54
CA LEU A 278 0.27 16.85 -7.76
C LEU A 278 1.62 17.56 -7.80
N SER A 279 2.68 16.79 -8.01
CA SER A 279 4.05 17.27 -8.19
C SER A 279 4.57 16.86 -9.55
N ILE A 280 4.83 17.84 -10.41
CA ILE A 280 5.30 17.62 -11.78
C ILE A 280 6.83 17.63 -11.80
N MET A 281 7.44 16.63 -12.43
CA MET A 281 8.90 16.53 -12.56
C MET A 281 9.30 16.00 -13.94
N VAL A 282 10.52 16.38 -14.33
CA VAL A 282 11.18 15.85 -15.52
C VAL A 282 12.31 14.91 -15.09
N GLN A 283 12.57 13.88 -15.88
CA GLN A 283 13.73 13.01 -15.71
C GLN A 283 15.03 13.83 -15.54
N GLY A 284 15.80 13.50 -14.52
CA GLY A 284 17.02 14.22 -14.11
C GLY A 284 16.79 15.29 -13.04
N ASP A 285 15.54 15.61 -12.69
CA ASP A 285 15.25 16.58 -11.64
C ASP A 285 15.64 16.07 -10.25
N LYS A 286 15.99 17.01 -9.36
CA LYS A 286 16.30 16.67 -7.95
C LYS A 286 15.13 15.96 -7.25
N LEU A 287 13.89 16.31 -7.60
CA LEU A 287 12.69 15.69 -7.05
C LEU A 287 12.54 14.22 -7.47
N GLU A 288 13.19 13.80 -8.56
CA GLU A 288 13.19 12.40 -8.99
C GLU A 288 13.78 11.48 -7.93
N ILE A 289 14.72 11.98 -7.10
CA ILE A 289 15.28 11.21 -5.97
C ILE A 289 14.17 10.80 -5.00
N VAL A 290 13.23 11.71 -4.71
CA VAL A 290 12.07 11.44 -3.85
C VAL A 290 11.10 10.51 -4.54
N PHE A 291 10.78 10.76 -5.82
CA PHE A 291 9.92 9.88 -6.61
C PHE A 291 10.41 8.43 -6.65
N ARG A 292 11.73 8.21 -6.79
CA ARG A 292 12.34 6.88 -6.79
C ARG A 292 12.14 6.10 -5.49
N GLN A 293 11.89 6.76 -4.37
CA GLN A 293 11.55 6.09 -3.10
C GLN A 293 10.20 5.34 -3.20
N PHE A 294 9.31 5.77 -4.09
CA PHE A 294 8.02 5.14 -4.35
C PHE A 294 8.08 4.03 -5.41
N LEU A 295 9.23 3.81 -6.05
CA LEU A 295 9.49 2.64 -6.89
C LEU A 295 9.90 1.45 -6.01
N VAL A 296 8.95 0.99 -5.22
CA VAL A 296 9.15 0.12 -4.04
C VAL A 296 9.80 -1.24 -4.33
N GLU A 297 9.81 -1.68 -5.59
CA GLU A 297 10.47 -2.93 -5.98
C GLU A 297 11.99 -2.81 -6.14
N ASP A 298 12.49 -1.59 -6.35
CA ASP A 298 13.90 -1.31 -6.56
C ASP A 298 14.68 -1.26 -5.24
N ARG A 299 16.01 -1.19 -5.35
CA ARG A 299 16.88 -0.95 -4.21
C ARG A 299 16.68 0.49 -3.72
N GLY A 300 16.43 0.66 -2.42
CA GLY A 300 16.18 1.99 -1.84
C GLY A 300 17.46 2.82 -1.76
N ALA A 301 17.29 4.15 -1.72
CA ALA A 301 18.40 5.09 -1.58
C ALA A 301 19.17 4.92 -0.25
N ASP A 302 18.49 4.40 0.78
CA ASP A 302 19.04 4.05 2.09
C ASP A 302 19.81 2.73 2.11
N GLY A 303 19.98 2.08 0.95
CA GLY A 303 20.63 0.78 0.82
C GLY A 303 19.71 -0.40 1.13
N SER A 304 18.41 -0.18 1.34
CA SER A 304 17.44 -1.25 1.51
C SER A 304 17.37 -2.16 0.27
N PRO A 305 17.23 -3.49 0.45
CA PRO A 305 17.32 -4.45 -0.66
C PRO A 305 16.19 -4.27 -1.67
N SER A 306 16.44 -4.62 -2.93
CA SER A 306 15.37 -4.76 -3.93
C SER A 306 14.40 -5.88 -3.55
N TYR A 307 13.25 -5.96 -4.21
CA TYR A 307 12.30 -7.06 -3.99
C TYR A 307 12.95 -8.43 -4.27
N ALA A 308 13.77 -8.54 -5.33
CA ALA A 308 14.47 -9.78 -5.67
C ALA A 308 15.50 -10.18 -4.59
N ASP A 309 16.27 -9.21 -4.06
CA ASP A 309 17.21 -9.42 -2.97
C ASP A 309 16.47 -9.85 -1.69
N PHE A 310 15.35 -9.20 -1.38
CA PHE A 310 14.51 -9.51 -0.23
C PHE A 310 13.92 -10.91 -0.32
N LEU A 311 13.43 -11.31 -1.50
CA LEU A 311 12.86 -12.63 -1.72
C LEU A 311 13.92 -13.73 -1.50
N CYS A 312 15.15 -13.51 -1.96
CA CYS A 312 16.28 -14.40 -1.69
C CYS A 312 16.58 -14.51 -0.19
N HIS A 313 16.58 -13.37 0.53
CA HIS A 313 16.79 -13.35 1.98
C HIS A 313 15.68 -14.10 2.72
N LEU A 314 14.42 -13.83 2.37
CA LEU A 314 13.25 -14.49 2.95
C LEU A 314 13.27 -16.01 2.72
N HIS A 315 13.67 -16.45 1.52
CA HIS A 315 13.81 -17.88 1.23
C HIS A 315 14.85 -18.55 2.13
N ARG A 316 15.99 -17.90 2.39
CA ARG A 316 16.99 -18.41 3.36
C ARG A 316 16.42 -18.50 4.78
N GLU A 317 15.65 -17.52 5.21
CA GLU A 317 14.98 -17.54 6.52
C GLU A 317 13.91 -18.63 6.61
N ILE A 318 13.15 -18.88 5.55
CA ILE A 318 12.19 -19.99 5.49
C ILE A 318 12.91 -21.33 5.66
N SER A 319 14.05 -21.53 4.98
CA SER A 319 14.84 -22.76 5.07
C SER A 319 15.47 -22.98 6.44
N LYS A 320 15.78 -21.93 7.21
CA LYS A 320 16.22 -22.05 8.62
C LYS A 320 15.10 -22.47 9.57
N ASN A 321 13.86 -22.12 9.26
CA ASN A 321 12.67 -22.45 10.06
C ASN A 321 12.04 -23.79 9.64
N GLN A 322 12.67 -24.54 8.74
CA GLN A 322 12.28 -25.90 8.36
C GLN A 322 12.66 -26.92 9.43
#